data_AF-A0A972ILN8-F1
#
_entry.id   AF-A0A972ILN8-F1
#
_cell.length_a   1.000
_cell.length_b   1.000
_cell.length_c   1.000
_cell.angle_alpha   90.00
_cell.angle_beta   90.00
_cell.angle_gamma   90.00
#
_symmetry.space_group_name_H-M   'P 1'
#
loop_
_entity.id
_entity.type
_entity.pdbx_description
1 polymer ?
#
loop_
_entity_poly.entity_id
_entity_poly.type
_entity_poly.pdbx_seq_one_letter_code
_entity_poly.pdbx_strand_id
1 'polypeptide(L)'
;MLYYDWQFAERIQCSLEEKRECFDLIIRLRKYASIIREEGFLALEEELKNIDDEFLAISIQMGIDGVSPELFRDIQERRILVDNCKGKELLKRVIIAEAMASILSEDTFKVFHYKLLSYLGAHGHRWAKEQQLDLIGKGR
;
A
#
# COMPACT_ATOMS: atom_id res chain seq x y z
N MET A 1 3.44 -14.78 -0.87
CA MET A 1 4.35 -14.05 0.06
C MET A 1 5.53 -13.71 -0.80
N LEU A 2 5.73 -12.43 -1.13
CA LEU A 2 6.84 -11.99 -1.98
C LEU A 2 8.13 -12.50 -1.35
N TYR A 3 8.75 -13.48 -1.98
CA TYR A 3 10.01 -14.03 -1.52
C TYR A 3 11.06 -12.94 -1.74
N TYR A 4 11.44 -12.24 -0.67
CA TYR A 4 12.48 -11.22 -0.69
C TYR A 4 13.84 -11.88 -0.91
N ASP A 5 14.11 -12.31 -2.14
CA ASP A 5 15.45 -12.72 -2.52
C ASP A 5 16.36 -11.48 -2.69
N TRP A 6 17.65 -11.74 -2.80
CA TRP A 6 18.64 -10.67 -2.96
C TRP A 6 18.41 -9.84 -4.24
N GLN A 7 17.90 -10.45 -5.31
CA GLN A 7 17.59 -9.76 -6.55
C GLN A 7 16.46 -8.76 -6.37
N PHE A 8 15.45 -9.09 -5.56
CA PHE A 8 14.39 -8.18 -5.18
C PHE A 8 14.93 -7.00 -4.37
N ALA A 9 15.81 -7.26 -3.40
CA ALA A 9 16.42 -6.22 -2.58
C ALA A 9 17.26 -5.22 -3.40
N GLU A 10 17.94 -5.67 -4.45
CA GLU A 10 18.66 -4.81 -5.39
C GLU A 10 17.69 -3.98 -6.26
N ARG A 11 16.62 -4.61 -6.76
CA ARG A 11 15.65 -3.94 -7.64
C ARG A 11 14.84 -2.86 -6.95
N ILE A 12 14.58 -2.97 -5.64
CA ILE A 12 13.75 -2.03 -4.88
C ILE A 12 14.54 -0.84 -4.33
N GLN A 13 15.85 -0.73 -4.62
CA GLN A 13 16.66 0.39 -4.16
C GLN A 13 16.12 1.72 -4.70
N CYS A 14 15.91 2.67 -3.80
CA CYS A 14 15.36 3.99 -4.09
C CYS A 14 16.18 5.06 -3.36
N SER A 15 16.28 6.23 -3.98
CA SER A 15 16.78 7.46 -3.34
C SER A 15 15.88 7.89 -2.18
N LEU A 16 16.39 8.80 -1.34
CA LEU A 16 15.61 9.35 -0.23
C LEU A 16 14.39 10.16 -0.72
N GLU A 17 14.53 10.86 -1.84
CA GLU A 17 13.46 11.64 -2.47
C GLU A 17 12.35 10.73 -2.98
N GLU A 18 12.68 9.67 -3.70
CA GLU A 18 11.70 8.68 -4.15
C GLU A 18 11.00 7.99 -2.97
N LYS A 19 11.72 7.68 -1.88
CA LYS A 19 11.11 7.17 -0.64
C LYS A 19 10.15 8.18 -0.01
N ARG A 20 10.41 9.48 -0.13
CA ARG A 20 9.52 10.53 0.37
C ARG A 20 8.23 10.58 -0.45
N GLU A 21 8.31 10.46 -1.78
CA GLU A 21 7.12 10.32 -2.62
C GLU A 21 6.30 9.07 -2.24
N CYS A 22 6.96 7.93 -1.99
CA CYS A 22 6.28 6.73 -1.51
C CYS A 22 5.66 6.91 -0.12
N PHE A 23 6.20 7.78 0.73
CA PHE A 23 5.60 8.12 2.02
C PHE A 23 4.28 8.90 1.83
N ASP A 24 4.24 9.83 0.88
CA ASP A 24 3.01 10.57 0.55
C ASP A 24 1.93 9.62 0.00
N LEU A 25 2.32 8.61 -0.78
CA LEU A 25 1.43 7.52 -1.17
C LEU A 25 0.89 6.75 0.05
N ILE A 26 1.72 6.42 1.04
CA ILE A 26 1.25 5.74 2.28
C ILE A 26 0.20 6.58 2.99
N ILE A 27 0.37 7.90 3.07
CA ILE A 27 -0.63 8.81 3.67
C ILE A 27 -1.95 8.73 2.90
N ARG A 28 -1.90 8.73 1.57
CA ARG A 28 -3.11 8.58 0.73
C ARG A 28 -3.79 7.22 0.95
N LEU A 29 -3.03 6.13 0.96
CA LEU A 29 -3.54 4.78 1.21
C LEU A 29 -4.16 4.65 2.60
N ARG A 30 -3.60 5.34 3.59
CA ARG A 30 -4.15 5.43 4.95
C ARG A 30 -5.52 6.12 4.97
N LYS A 31 -5.72 7.18 4.17
CA LYS A 31 -7.04 7.83 3.99
C LYS A 31 -8.05 6.85 3.40
N TYR A 32 -7.69 6.15 2.31
CA TYR A 32 -8.54 5.14 1.70
C TYR A 32 -8.88 4.00 2.67
N ALA A 33 -7.91 3.53 3.46
CA ALA A 33 -8.15 2.53 4.48
C ALA A 33 -9.15 2.98 5.56
N SER A 34 -9.15 4.26 5.95
CA SER A 34 -10.15 4.81 6.89
C SER A 34 -11.54 4.76 6.28
N ILE A 35 -11.70 5.30 5.06
CA ILE A 35 -12.97 5.33 4.33
C ILE A 35 -13.53 3.91 4.17
N ILE A 36 -12.71 2.95 3.72
CA ILE A 36 -13.16 1.56 3.53
C ILE A 36 -13.59 0.90 4.84
N ARG A 37 -12.91 1.19 5.96
CA ARG A 37 -13.26 0.60 7.27
C ARG A 37 -14.53 1.19 7.86
N GLU A 38 -14.80 2.46 7.58
CA GLU A 38 -15.97 3.18 8.09
C GLU A 38 -17.21 2.96 7.21
N GLU A 39 -17.03 2.99 5.88
CA GLU A 39 -18.12 3.06 4.90
C GLU A 39 -18.16 1.86 3.93
N GLY A 40 -17.13 1.01 3.93
CA GLY A 40 -16.98 -0.11 3.00
C GLY A 40 -16.31 0.26 1.68
N PHE A 41 -16.02 -0.75 0.84
CA PHE A 41 -15.30 -0.56 -0.43
C PHE A 41 -16.05 0.29 -1.46
N LEU A 42 -17.38 0.22 -1.47
CA LEU A 42 -18.21 0.97 -2.43
C LEU A 42 -18.07 2.49 -2.25
N ALA A 43 -17.67 2.96 -1.07
CA ALA A 43 -17.41 4.37 -0.82
C ALA A 43 -16.24 4.94 -1.66
N LEU A 44 -15.39 4.08 -2.23
CA LEU A 44 -14.31 4.51 -3.13
C LEU A 44 -14.66 4.47 -4.62
N GLU A 45 -15.88 4.11 -5.04
CA GLU A 45 -16.22 4.05 -6.48
C GLU A 45 -16.04 5.40 -7.19
N GLU A 46 -16.43 6.51 -6.55
CA GLU A 46 -16.25 7.85 -7.13
C GLU A 46 -14.79 8.30 -7.11
N GLU A 47 -14.05 7.97 -6.05
CA GLU A 47 -12.62 8.26 -5.93
C GLU A 47 -11.81 7.48 -6.98
N LEU A 48 -12.20 6.24 -7.25
CA LEU A 48 -11.55 5.34 -8.21
C LEU A 48 -11.46 5.96 -9.61
N LYS A 49 -12.48 6.73 -10.04
CA LYS A 49 -12.51 7.43 -11.34
C LYS A 49 -11.42 8.49 -11.48
N ASN A 50 -10.85 8.96 -10.36
CA ASN A 50 -9.84 10.00 -10.31
C ASN A 50 -8.44 9.46 -9.97
N ILE A 51 -8.26 8.13 -9.90
CA ILE A 51 -6.97 7.51 -9.64
C ILE A 51 -6.25 7.24 -10.96
N ASP A 52 -5.22 8.04 -11.25
CA ASP A 52 -4.39 7.88 -12.47
C ASP A 52 -3.49 6.64 -12.42
N ASP A 53 -3.20 6.12 -11.22
CA ASP A 53 -2.34 4.95 -11.06
C ASP A 53 -3.14 3.67 -11.33
N GLU A 54 -2.99 3.14 -12.54
CA GLU A 54 -3.70 1.93 -12.98
C GLU A 54 -3.43 0.72 -12.07
N PHE A 55 -2.23 0.62 -11.48
CA PHE A 55 -1.92 -0.47 -10.57
C PHE A 55 -2.82 -0.43 -9.32
N LEU A 56 -2.91 0.75 -8.71
CA LEU A 56 -3.79 1.03 -7.57
C LEU A 56 -5.27 0.94 -7.91
N ALA A 57 -5.69 1.51 -9.05
CA ALA A 57 -7.09 1.51 -9.47
C ALA A 57 -7.62 0.07 -9.58
N ILE A 58 -6.89 -0.80 -10.27
CA ILE A 58 -7.25 -2.22 -10.37
C ILE A 58 -7.23 -2.90 -9.00
N SER A 59 -6.28 -2.57 -8.12
CA SER A 59 -6.24 -3.16 -6.78
C SER A 59 -7.42 -2.76 -5.91
N ILE A 60 -7.92 -1.53 -6.03
CA ILE A 60 -9.15 -1.07 -5.37
C ILE A 60 -10.37 -1.77 -5.98
N GLN A 61 -10.45 -1.87 -7.31
CA GLN A 61 -11.52 -2.59 -7.99
C GLN A 61 -11.63 -4.04 -7.52
N MET A 62 -10.50 -4.75 -7.38
CA MET A 62 -10.49 -6.10 -6.83
C MET A 62 -11.06 -6.19 -5.41
N GLY A 63 -10.90 -5.14 -4.61
CA GLY A 63 -11.50 -5.06 -3.29
C GLY A 63 -13.02 -4.83 -3.34
N ILE A 64 -13.47 -3.98 -4.27
CA ILE A 64 -14.91 -3.80 -4.58
C ILE A 64 -15.53 -5.11 -5.05
N ASP A 65 -14.83 -5.86 -5.91
CA ASP A 65 -15.28 -7.14 -6.45
C ASP A 65 -15.26 -8.29 -5.40
N GLY A 66 -14.79 -8.02 -4.18
CA GLY A 66 -14.76 -9.00 -3.09
C GLY A 66 -13.72 -10.10 -3.28
N VAL A 67 -12.62 -9.83 -3.97
CA VAL A 67 -11.52 -10.80 -4.14
C VAL A 67 -10.94 -11.16 -2.77
N SER A 68 -10.80 -12.46 -2.50
CA SER A 68 -10.26 -12.93 -1.21
C SER A 68 -8.81 -12.45 -1.01
N PRO A 69 -8.35 -12.24 0.23
CA PRO A 69 -7.01 -11.70 0.48
C PRO A 69 -5.87 -12.58 -0.06
N GLU A 70 -6.06 -13.91 -0.05
CA GLU A 70 -5.09 -14.87 -0.59
C GLU A 70 -4.97 -14.73 -2.11
N LEU A 71 -6.11 -14.79 -2.82
CA LEU A 71 -6.15 -14.63 -4.27
C LEU A 71 -5.66 -13.24 -4.71
N PHE A 72 -6.01 -12.21 -3.95
CA PHE A 72 -5.51 -10.85 -4.17
C PHE A 72 -3.98 -10.80 -4.16
N ARG A 73 -3.35 -11.37 -3.11
CA ARG A 73 -1.89 -11.42 -3.01
C ARG A 73 -1.25 -12.16 -4.18
N ASP A 74 -1.81 -13.30 -4.57
CA ASP A 74 -1.31 -14.10 -5.70
C ASP A 74 -1.38 -13.33 -7.02
N ILE A 75 -2.48 -12.61 -7.28
CA ILE A 75 -2.65 -11.81 -8.49
C ILE A 75 -1.67 -10.63 -8.48
N GLN A 76 -1.56 -9.91 -7.37
CA GLN A 76 -0.66 -8.76 -7.25
C GLN A 76 0.81 -9.15 -7.40
N GLU A 77 1.21 -10.30 -6.84
CA GLU A 77 2.55 -10.85 -6.98
C GLU A 77 2.87 -11.11 -8.46
N ARG A 78 1.95 -11.72 -9.22
CA ARG A 78 2.13 -11.92 -10.67
C ARG A 78 2.24 -10.60 -11.43
N ARG A 79 1.39 -9.62 -11.12
CA ARG A 79 1.44 -8.27 -11.74
C ARG A 79 2.78 -7.57 -11.48
N ILE A 80 3.32 -7.67 -10.26
CA ILE A 80 4.63 -7.09 -9.91
C ILE A 80 5.77 -7.80 -10.66
N LEU A 81 5.72 -9.13 -10.74
CA LEU A 81 6.77 -9.94 -11.38
C LEU A 81 6.81 -9.70 -12.90
N VAL A 82 5.65 -9.71 -13.56
CA VAL A 82 5.55 -9.58 -15.02
C VAL A 82 5.94 -8.18 -15.49
N ASP A 83 5.53 -7.13 -14.78
CA ASP A 83 5.84 -5.75 -15.17
C ASP A 83 7.33 -5.41 -15.03
N ASN A 84 8.09 -6.24 -14.29
CA ASN A 84 9.55 -6.16 -14.15
C ASN A 84 10.07 -4.76 -13.78
N CYS A 85 9.28 -4.02 -13.01
CA CYS A 85 9.62 -2.68 -12.56
C CYS A 85 10.80 -2.72 -11.56
N LYS A 86 11.44 -1.56 -11.37
CA LYS A 86 12.57 -1.33 -10.47
C LYS A 86 12.43 0.06 -9.81
N GLY A 87 13.27 0.32 -8.81
CA GLY A 87 13.34 1.59 -8.11
C GLY A 87 12.01 2.00 -7.50
N LYS A 88 11.69 3.30 -7.59
CA LYS A 88 10.46 3.88 -7.04
C LYS A 88 9.21 3.13 -7.49
N GLU A 89 9.12 2.74 -8.76
CA GLU A 89 7.91 2.12 -9.30
C GLU A 89 7.65 0.74 -8.66
N LEU A 90 8.71 -0.05 -8.46
CA LEU A 90 8.61 -1.33 -7.74
C LEU A 90 8.19 -1.11 -6.28
N LEU A 91 8.84 -0.16 -5.59
CA LEU A 91 8.51 0.17 -4.20
C LEU A 91 7.04 0.60 -4.05
N LYS A 92 6.57 1.46 -4.96
CA LYS A 92 5.20 1.96 -5.02
C LYS A 92 4.19 0.81 -5.10
N ARG A 93 4.41 -0.14 -6.02
CA ARG A 93 3.52 -1.29 -6.25
C ARG A 93 3.51 -2.26 -5.08
N VAL A 94 4.64 -2.48 -4.44
CA VAL A 94 4.75 -3.32 -3.25
C VAL A 94 3.98 -2.69 -2.08
N ILE A 95 4.11 -1.37 -1.87
CA ILE A 95 3.35 -0.63 -0.86
C ILE A 95 1.84 -0.70 -1.13
N ILE A 96 1.41 -0.51 -2.38
CA ILE A 96 -0.01 -0.62 -2.78
C ILE A 96 -0.53 -2.03 -2.49
N ALA A 97 0.22 -3.07 -2.90
CA ALA A 97 -0.17 -4.45 -2.70
C ALA A 97 -0.28 -4.79 -1.20
N GLU A 98 0.68 -4.35 -0.37
CA GLU A 98 0.61 -4.56 1.08
C GLU A 98 -0.58 -3.83 1.70
N ALA A 99 -0.82 -2.58 1.31
CA ALA A 99 -1.92 -1.78 1.84
C ALA A 99 -3.27 -2.43 1.57
N MET A 100 -3.53 -2.79 0.31
CA MET A 100 -4.78 -3.41 -0.09
C MET A 100 -4.95 -4.80 0.52
N ALA A 101 -3.88 -5.61 0.57
CA ALA A 101 -3.92 -6.92 1.24
C ALA A 101 -4.23 -6.78 2.74
N SER A 102 -3.68 -5.76 3.40
CA SER A 102 -3.92 -5.46 4.81
C SER A 102 -5.36 -5.00 5.06
N ILE A 103 -5.94 -4.20 4.15
CA ILE A 103 -7.35 -3.79 4.23
C ILE A 103 -8.26 -5.00 4.06
N LEU A 104 -8.03 -5.83 3.04
CA LEU A 104 -8.84 -7.03 2.76
C LEU A 104 -8.73 -8.09 3.87
N SER A 105 -7.58 -8.16 4.55
CA SER A 105 -7.37 -9.08 5.68
C SER A 105 -7.84 -8.49 7.01
N GLU A 106 -8.47 -7.31 7.00
CA GLU A 106 -8.98 -6.59 8.18
C GLU A 106 -7.91 -6.35 9.26
N ASP A 107 -6.66 -6.09 8.84
CA ASP A 107 -5.59 -5.80 9.78
C ASP A 107 -5.93 -4.58 10.64
N THR A 108 -5.58 -4.61 11.92
CA THR A 108 -5.67 -3.40 12.76
C THR A 108 -4.88 -2.25 12.14
N PHE A 109 -5.31 -1.01 12.36
CA PHE A 109 -4.65 0.16 11.75
C PHE A 109 -3.18 0.31 12.18
N LYS A 110 -2.88 -0.17 13.39
CA LYS A 110 -1.51 -0.28 13.93
C LYS A 110 -0.66 -1.25 13.10
N VAL A 111 -1.18 -2.44 12.79
CA VAL A 111 -0.49 -3.44 11.96
C VAL A 111 -0.31 -2.92 10.52
N PHE A 112 -1.35 -2.34 9.94
CA PHE A 112 -1.31 -1.67 8.64
C PHE A 112 -0.15 -0.66 8.58
N HIS A 113 -0.03 0.23 9.57
CA HIS A 113 1.07 1.18 9.61
C HIS A 113 2.45 0.56 9.71
N TYR A 114 2.64 -0.43 10.60
CA TYR A 114 3.94 -1.07 10.74
C TYR A 114 4.39 -1.72 9.43
N LYS A 115 3.49 -2.42 8.76
CA LYS A 115 3.75 -3.03 7.45
C LYS A 115 4.17 -1.99 6.42
N LEU A 116 3.36 -0.95 6.22
CA LEU A 116 3.61 0.04 5.16
C LEU A 116 4.89 0.84 5.41
N LEU A 117 5.11 1.30 6.65
CA LEU A 117 6.29 2.11 6.98
C LEU A 117 7.59 1.30 6.93
N SER A 118 7.53 -0.03 7.10
CA SER A 118 8.72 -0.89 7.01
C SER A 118 9.41 -0.83 5.64
N TYR A 119 8.65 -0.60 4.55
CA TYR A 119 9.18 -0.45 3.20
C TYR A 119 10.05 0.81 3.00
N LEU A 120 9.95 1.78 3.91
CA LEU A 120 10.77 3.00 3.90
C LEU A 120 11.94 2.92 4.90
N GLY A 121 12.11 1.77 5.56
CA GLY A 121 13.13 1.55 6.58
C GLY A 121 13.04 2.53 7.74
N ALA A 122 14.19 2.96 8.27
CA ALA A 122 14.26 3.88 9.41
C ALA A 122 13.62 5.26 9.16
N HIS A 123 13.41 5.65 7.90
CA HIS A 123 12.80 6.92 7.54
C HIS A 123 11.28 6.92 7.73
N GLY A 124 10.60 5.80 7.43
CA GLY A 124 9.13 5.73 7.48
C GLY A 124 8.57 6.10 8.85
N HIS A 125 9.07 5.46 9.92
CA HIS A 125 8.63 5.77 11.28
C HIS A 125 9.01 7.18 11.74
N ARG A 126 10.15 7.71 11.28
CA ARG A 126 10.58 9.07 11.61
C ARG A 126 9.61 10.09 11.02
N TRP A 127 9.31 9.98 9.74
CA TRP A 127 8.39 10.88 9.03
C TRP A 127 6.96 10.77 9.56
N ALA A 128 6.50 9.58 9.92
CA ALA A 128 5.20 9.40 10.55
C ALA A 128 5.08 10.16 11.88
N LYS A 129 6.16 10.17 12.69
CA LYS A 129 6.22 10.94 13.93
C LYS A 129 6.24 12.45 13.67
N GLU A 130 7.01 12.90 12.69
CA GLU A 130 7.08 14.33 12.28
C GLU A 130 5.71 14.86 11.83
N GLN A 131 4.95 14.06 11.08
CA GLN A 131 3.60 14.40 10.62
C GLN A 131 2.50 14.13 11.64
N GLN A 132 2.86 13.75 12.88
CA GLN A 132 1.91 13.42 13.95
C GLN A 132 0.84 12.40 13.53
N LEU A 133 1.20 11.46 12.66
CA LEU A 133 0.27 10.41 12.22
C LEU A 133 -0.02 9.50 13.40
N ASP A 134 -1.27 9.51 13.88
CA ASP A 134 -1.69 8.63 14.95
C ASP A 134 -1.55 7.16 14.49
N LEU A 135 -0.59 6.45 15.11
CA LEU A 135 -0.34 5.04 14.84
C LEU A 135 -1.43 4.13 15.42
N ILE A 136 -2.23 4.66 16.35
CA ILE A 136 -3.23 3.91 17.12
C ILE A 136 -4.61 4.04 16.47
N GLY A 137 -4.80 4.99 15.55
CA GLY A 137 -6.10 5.22 14.92
C GLY A 137 -7.15 5.44 16.00
N LYS A 138 -7.05 6.54 16.76
CA LYS A 138 -8.19 6.97 17.56
C LYS A 138 -9.31 7.34 16.59
N GLY A 139 -10.25 6.41 16.43
CA GLY A 139 -11.58 6.70 15.94
C GLY A 139 -12.11 7.92 16.67
N ARG A 140 -12.49 8.92 15.90
CA ARG A 140 -13.60 9.79 16.24
C ARG A 140 -14.79 9.31 15.44
#